data_AF-A0AA40PQG1-F1
#
_entry.id   AF-A0AA40PQG1-F1
#
_cell.length_a   1.000
_cell.length_b   1.000
_cell.length_c   1.000
_cell.angle_alpha   90.00
_cell.angle_beta   90.00
_cell.angle_gamma   90.00
#
_symmetry.space_group_name_H-M   'P 1'
#
loop_
_entity.id
_entity.type
_entity.pdbx_description
1 polymer ?
#
loop_
_entity_poly.entity_id
_entity_poly.type
_entity_poly.pdbx_seq_one_letter_code
_entity_poly.pdbx_strand_id
1 'polypeptide(L)'
;MDTSDNSFSSEQTRQGQGVLTESGERCMRGNKIASENALAMFLEELTKFPSSEEQITFSLDRMEEALNDATDANLRLFWAIRKHCLPLFHQEKDAGKKAESWNRYLELTKEGRRIKALADGDGAFVTDQIELAISCLEKDVNTALQNVNSDDVDAVFLETQALEKHREFYKTQHATLVWLSSFSTKIVALRKELMNVGMRMKLKSEFFQRLSVLGNQVFPLRKELIEKVSGVFHEDVNAFISRYFAKADKAALKRSVFFLRKEIKNLQNVAKKLFVSSNIFSETRLKLGQCWDQLKGLEKEIRQEQGRLRAASVENSKEVRGLLEAAEKIVEEEEDLIKVRKHLEGIAKRIRALDLVHDDVVALKAELQVLFDRLHVKQEAAEQIYQERLLKENQAKQEAIQTMSSRIVEFSQACEAGNITSSSKEEWQELKEALAKMNYIPLPEKISLDNQLNQALTMITNFFEERLLSSSDSREKLENMRQVLSQRLERRKELKEKLEKDKKLLGSSGLDFDRAMQYSSLVEEDKQALEELDQSILMLKKQIQQML
;
A
#
# COMPACT_ATOMS: atom_id res chain seq x y z
N MET A 1 -14.45 -4.45 43.12
CA MET A 1 -13.01 -4.59 43.42
C MET A 1 -12.35 -3.35 42.81
N ASP A 2 -12.49 -2.14 43.35
CA ASP A 2 -12.32 -1.69 44.73
C ASP A 2 -11.02 -2.17 45.37
N THR A 3 -9.94 -1.48 45.01
CA THR A 3 -9.02 -0.89 45.99
C THR A 3 -8.51 0.46 45.46
N SER A 4 -8.81 1.47 46.24
CA SER A 4 -8.37 2.86 46.18
C SER A 4 -6.90 3.01 46.55
N ASP A 5 -6.20 3.94 45.89
CA ASP A 5 -5.38 4.90 46.63
C ASP A 5 -5.29 6.24 45.88
N ASN A 6 -6.05 7.19 46.41
CA ASN A 6 -6.07 8.60 46.08
C ASN A 6 -4.95 9.30 46.87
N SER A 7 -4.13 10.09 46.20
CA SER A 7 -3.86 11.50 46.56
C SER A 7 -2.71 12.05 45.73
N PHE A 8 -3.05 12.64 44.58
CA PHE A 8 -2.20 13.64 43.94
C PHE A 8 -2.69 15.00 44.44
N SER A 9 -2.08 15.49 45.52
CA SER A 9 -2.31 16.83 46.03
C SER A 9 -1.71 17.86 45.07
N SER A 10 -2.62 18.59 44.45
CA SER A 10 -2.46 19.88 43.80
C SER A 10 -1.91 20.93 44.78
N GLU A 11 -0.66 21.37 44.62
CA GLU A 11 -0.17 22.62 45.22
C GLU A 11 0.81 23.34 44.28
N GLN A 12 0.26 24.04 43.29
CA GLN A 12 0.93 25.17 42.65
C GLN A 12 -0.11 26.25 42.31
N THR A 13 -0.62 26.94 43.33
CA THR A 13 -0.95 28.37 43.21
C THR A 13 -1.18 28.97 44.60
N ARG A 14 -0.15 29.64 45.13
CA ARG A 14 -0.20 30.86 45.97
C ARG A 14 1.15 31.01 46.64
N GLN A 15 1.94 31.97 46.16
CA GLN A 15 2.72 32.91 46.98
C GLN A 15 3.59 33.76 46.04
N GLY A 16 2.97 34.77 45.45
CA GLY A 16 3.63 36.06 45.34
C GLY A 16 3.27 36.83 46.61
N GLN A 17 4.21 36.93 47.55
CA GLN A 17 4.36 38.04 48.49
C GLN A 17 5.61 37.78 49.34
N GLY A 18 6.44 38.81 49.47
CA GLY A 18 7.83 38.70 49.89
C GLY A 18 8.02 38.16 51.31
N VAL A 19 9.08 37.35 51.45
CA VAL A 19 9.85 37.22 52.67
C VAL A 19 11.33 37.12 52.25
N LEU A 20 11.95 38.28 52.11
CA LEU A 20 13.40 38.42 52.25
C LEU A 20 13.70 38.28 53.74
N THR A 21 14.23 37.14 54.21
CA THR A 21 14.92 37.11 55.52
C THR A 21 15.80 35.86 55.70
N GLU A 22 17.10 36.11 55.89
CA GLU A 22 17.90 35.65 57.04
C GLU A 22 18.23 34.16 57.24
N SER A 23 18.50 33.38 56.19
CA SER A 23 19.04 32.02 56.38
C SER A 23 20.56 31.93 56.17
N GLY A 24 21.15 32.73 55.27
CA GLY A 24 22.60 32.70 54.97
C GLY A 24 23.48 33.41 56.00
N GLU A 25 23.01 34.52 56.60
CA GLU A 25 23.77 35.23 57.64
C GLU A 25 23.80 34.47 58.97
N ARG A 26 22.85 33.55 59.19
CA ARG A 26 22.71 32.78 60.44
C ARG A 26 23.83 31.76 60.63
N CYS A 27 24.35 31.17 59.55
CA CYS A 27 25.42 30.16 59.64
C CYS A 27 26.78 30.79 59.98
N MET A 28 27.13 31.89 59.31
CA MET A 28 28.39 32.62 59.58
C MET A 28 28.36 33.38 60.91
N ARG A 29 27.19 33.94 61.30
CA ARG A 29 27.01 34.46 62.68
C ARG A 29 27.02 33.33 63.70
N GLY A 30 26.44 32.18 63.39
CA GLY A 30 26.43 30.98 64.24
C GLY A 30 27.82 30.50 64.62
N ASN A 31 28.72 30.31 63.64
CA ASN A 31 30.11 29.91 63.91
C ASN A 31 30.92 31.00 64.63
N LYS A 32 30.65 32.27 64.35
CA LYS A 32 31.29 33.41 65.04
C LYS A 32 30.87 33.51 66.51
N ILE A 33 29.58 33.37 66.80
CA ILE A 33 29.00 33.39 68.16
C ILE A 33 29.41 32.14 68.94
N ALA A 34 29.42 30.97 68.30
CA ALA A 34 29.88 29.72 68.91
C ALA A 34 31.37 29.77 69.28
N SER A 35 32.22 30.34 68.42
CA SER A 35 33.66 30.52 68.69
C SER A 35 33.92 31.55 69.81
N GLU A 36 33.14 32.63 69.88
CA GLU A 36 33.24 33.63 70.94
C GLU A 36 32.75 33.09 72.31
N ASN A 37 31.68 32.29 72.31
CA ASN A 37 31.21 31.58 73.51
C ASN A 37 32.19 30.51 73.97
N ALA A 38 32.77 29.73 73.04
CA ALA A 38 33.79 28.73 73.35
C ALA A 38 35.07 29.37 73.94
N LEU A 39 35.45 30.56 73.47
CA LEU A 39 36.54 31.34 74.04
C LEU A 39 36.22 31.81 75.47
N ALA A 40 35.00 32.27 75.72
CA ALA A 40 34.57 32.70 77.04
C ALA A 40 34.58 31.54 78.05
N MET A 41 34.07 30.36 77.65
CA MET A 41 34.13 29.14 78.47
C MET A 41 35.56 28.70 78.75
N PHE A 42 36.44 28.74 77.74
CA PHE A 42 37.86 28.44 77.92
C PHE A 42 38.51 29.36 78.96
N LEU A 43 38.27 30.67 78.90
CA LEU A 43 38.84 31.63 79.85
C LEU A 43 38.31 31.41 81.27
N GLU A 44 37.02 31.07 81.41
CA GLU A 44 36.43 30.76 82.72
C GLU A 44 37.03 29.47 83.32
N GLU A 45 37.21 28.42 82.52
CA GLU A 45 37.84 27.17 82.95
C GLU A 45 39.32 27.35 83.28
N LEU A 46 40.04 28.20 82.54
CA LEU A 46 41.45 28.49 82.78
C LEU A 46 41.68 29.13 84.17
N THR A 47 40.75 29.96 84.66
CA THR A 47 40.86 30.59 85.98
C THR A 47 40.70 29.64 87.16
N LYS A 48 40.22 28.41 86.93
CA LYS A 48 40.04 27.39 87.96
C LYS A 48 41.34 26.66 88.33
N PHE A 49 42.38 26.79 87.49
CA PHE A 49 43.68 26.16 87.72
C PHE A 49 44.64 27.11 88.46
N PRO A 50 45.20 26.73 89.62
CA PRO A 50 46.03 27.61 90.44
C PRO A 50 47.50 27.70 89.99
N SER A 51 48.02 26.74 89.22
CA SER A 51 49.42 26.70 88.78
C SER A 51 49.60 27.12 87.32
N SER A 52 50.70 27.82 86.99
CA SER A 52 51.07 28.15 85.61
C SER A 52 51.25 26.89 84.75
N GLU A 53 51.76 25.82 85.35
CA GLU A 53 52.02 24.54 84.66
C GLU A 53 50.72 23.88 84.21
N GLU A 54 49.70 23.86 85.08
CA GLU A 54 48.38 23.29 84.80
C GLU A 54 47.62 24.13 83.78
N GLN A 55 47.73 25.46 83.88
CA GLN A 55 47.13 26.38 82.91
C GLN A 55 47.75 26.23 81.51
N ILE A 56 49.07 26.02 81.41
CA ILE A 56 49.75 25.74 80.13
C ILE A 56 49.28 24.40 79.57
N THR A 57 49.25 23.34 80.39
CA THR A 57 48.84 22.00 79.95
C THR A 57 47.40 21.99 79.44
N PHE A 58 46.47 22.57 80.21
CA PHE A 58 45.07 22.72 79.81
C PHE A 58 44.91 23.54 78.52
N SER A 59 45.69 24.62 78.36
CA SER A 59 45.68 25.42 77.13
C SER A 59 46.18 24.64 75.92
N LEU A 60 47.18 23.76 76.09
CA LEU A 60 47.71 22.92 75.02
C LEU A 60 46.72 21.81 74.63
N ASP A 61 46.07 21.17 75.60
CA ASP A 61 45.04 20.16 75.34
C ASP A 61 43.85 20.76 74.59
N ARG A 62 43.40 21.96 75.00
CA ARG A 62 42.34 22.70 74.29
C ARG A 62 42.76 23.19 72.90
N MET A 63 44.03 23.54 72.72
CA MET A 63 44.58 23.84 71.38
C MET A 63 44.55 22.59 70.49
N GLU A 64 44.90 21.42 71.01
CA GLU A 64 44.88 20.16 70.28
C GLU A 64 43.45 19.72 69.91
N GLU A 65 42.51 19.81 70.84
CA GLU A 65 41.09 19.56 70.58
C GLU A 65 40.52 20.50 69.51
N ALA A 66 40.90 21.77 69.51
CA ALA A 66 40.47 22.74 68.50
C ALA A 66 41.00 22.41 67.08
N LEU A 67 42.07 21.62 66.97
CA LEU A 67 42.62 21.15 65.68
C LEU A 67 42.08 19.78 65.25
N ASN A 68 41.70 18.91 66.20
CA ASN A 68 41.28 17.53 65.95
C ASN A 68 39.78 17.36 65.64
N ASP A 69 39.01 18.46 65.60
CA ASP A 69 37.57 18.39 65.32
C ASP A 69 37.31 17.91 63.88
N ALA A 70 36.65 16.76 63.74
CA ALA A 70 36.68 15.92 62.53
C ALA A 70 35.94 16.49 61.30
N THR A 71 35.25 17.62 61.45
CA THR A 71 34.42 18.21 60.38
C THR A 71 34.80 19.64 60.01
N ASP A 72 35.38 20.43 60.92
CA ASP A 72 35.95 21.75 60.63
C ASP A 72 36.82 22.22 61.81
N ALA A 73 38.13 22.33 61.63
CA ALA A 73 39.03 22.75 62.71
C ALA A 73 38.70 24.19 63.15
N ASN A 74 38.49 24.43 64.45
CA ASN A 74 38.16 25.76 64.97
C ASN A 74 39.42 26.64 65.10
N LEU A 75 39.99 27.01 63.94
CA LEU A 75 41.22 27.79 63.84
C LEU A 75 41.12 29.11 64.62
N ARG A 76 39.93 29.73 64.68
CA ARG A 76 39.73 30.98 65.41
C ARG A 76 39.92 30.81 66.92
N LEU A 77 39.35 29.76 67.50
CA LEU A 77 39.54 29.41 68.90
C LEU A 77 41.01 29.04 69.17
N PHE A 78 41.60 28.21 68.30
CA PHE A 78 43.01 27.81 68.38
C PHE A 78 43.97 29.01 68.45
N TRP A 79 43.84 29.99 67.53
CA TRP A 79 44.70 31.18 67.51
C TRP A 79 44.51 32.08 68.73
N ALA A 80 43.30 32.10 69.30
CA ALA A 80 43.01 32.85 70.51
C ALA A 80 43.61 32.19 71.76
N ILE A 81 43.45 30.88 71.92
CA ILE A 81 44.08 30.11 73.01
C ILE A 81 45.61 30.24 72.92
N ARG A 82 46.18 30.09 71.72
CA ARG A 82 47.62 30.27 71.47
C ARG A 82 48.12 31.64 71.98
N LYS A 83 47.36 32.71 71.75
CA LYS A 83 47.71 34.07 72.20
C LYS A 83 47.69 34.18 73.72
N HIS A 84 46.73 33.53 74.38
CA HIS A 84 46.59 33.50 75.84
C HIS A 84 47.62 32.58 76.53
N CYS A 85 48.03 31.50 75.89
CA CYS A 85 49.00 30.55 76.44
C CYS A 85 50.44 31.13 76.45
N LEU A 86 50.79 31.99 75.49
CA LEU A 86 52.16 32.51 75.33
C LEU A 86 52.72 33.26 76.56
N PRO A 87 51.97 34.17 77.24
CA PRO A 87 52.44 34.80 78.47
C PRO A 87 52.67 33.84 79.64
N LEU A 88 51.95 32.71 79.71
CA LEU A 88 52.03 31.77 80.83
C LEU A 88 53.39 31.09 80.94
N PHE A 89 54.07 30.84 79.81
CA PHE A 89 55.42 30.29 79.77
C PHE A 89 56.49 31.16 80.47
N HIS A 90 56.23 32.45 80.67
CA HIS A 90 57.13 33.35 81.39
C HIS A 90 57.02 33.20 82.92
N GLN A 91 55.90 32.65 83.39
CA GLN A 91 55.61 32.43 84.82
C GLN A 91 56.08 31.06 85.31
N GLU A 92 56.38 30.15 84.37
CA GLU A 92 56.85 28.80 84.66
C GLU A 92 58.30 28.77 85.16
N LYS A 93 58.51 28.12 86.31
CA LYS A 93 59.79 28.10 87.04
C LYS A 93 60.63 26.84 86.73
N ASP A 94 59.99 25.74 86.31
CA ASP A 94 60.68 24.49 85.96
C ASP A 94 61.18 24.52 84.52
N ALA A 95 62.51 24.52 84.33
CA ALA A 95 63.13 24.58 83.02
C ALA A 95 62.88 23.33 82.15
N GLY A 96 62.74 22.14 82.76
CA GLY A 96 62.55 20.89 82.03
C GLY A 96 61.14 20.76 81.45
N LYS A 97 60.13 20.94 82.31
CA LYS A 97 58.71 20.92 81.90
C LYS A 97 58.33 22.08 80.99
N LYS A 98 58.96 23.23 81.18
CA LYS A 98 58.85 24.37 80.27
C LYS A 98 59.34 24.02 78.87
N ALA A 99 60.47 23.31 78.75
CA ALA A 99 60.98 22.88 77.44
C ALA A 99 60.06 21.88 76.74
N GLU A 100 59.49 20.92 77.48
CA GLU A 100 58.54 19.93 76.95
C GLU A 100 57.23 20.57 76.48
N SER A 101 56.61 21.39 77.33
CA SER A 101 55.36 22.10 76.99
C SER A 101 55.58 23.11 75.86
N TRP A 102 56.76 23.74 75.79
CA TRP A 102 57.12 24.63 74.70
C TRP A 102 57.28 23.89 73.37
N ASN A 103 57.88 22.70 73.37
CA ASN A 103 57.96 21.86 72.18
C ASN A 103 56.56 21.46 71.69
N ARG A 104 55.66 21.05 72.61
CA ARG A 104 54.25 20.76 72.26
C ARG A 104 53.52 21.97 71.70
N TYR A 105 53.73 23.16 72.28
CA TYR A 105 53.21 24.43 71.76
C TYR A 105 53.70 24.73 70.32
N LEU A 106 54.97 24.46 70.03
CA LEU A 106 55.56 24.67 68.71
C LEU A 106 55.02 23.66 67.68
N GLU A 107 54.83 22.40 68.05
CA GLU A 107 54.26 21.39 67.15
C GLU A 107 52.79 21.70 66.83
N LEU A 108 51.96 21.97 67.84
CA LEU A 108 50.56 22.40 67.62
C LEU A 108 50.48 23.69 66.78
N THR A 109 51.41 24.61 66.99
CA THR A 109 51.57 25.81 66.16
C THR A 109 51.84 25.49 64.70
N LYS A 110 52.76 24.57 64.41
CA LYS A 110 53.10 24.16 63.04
C LYS A 110 51.88 23.50 62.39
N GLU A 111 51.20 22.62 63.12
CA GLU A 111 50.01 21.93 62.63
C GLU A 111 48.85 22.91 62.38
N GLY A 112 48.58 23.85 63.28
CA GLY A 112 47.58 24.90 63.07
C GLY A 112 47.90 25.83 61.88
N ARG A 113 49.19 26.05 61.56
CA ARG A 113 49.59 26.75 60.31
C ARG A 113 49.35 25.89 59.08
N ARG A 114 49.65 24.58 59.16
CA ARG A 114 49.43 23.62 58.07
C ARG A 114 47.94 23.50 57.73
N ILE A 115 47.08 23.29 58.73
CA ILE A 115 45.63 23.20 58.57
C ILE A 115 45.07 24.51 58.01
N LYS A 116 45.53 25.67 58.51
CA LYS A 116 45.15 26.96 57.95
C LYS A 116 45.55 27.10 56.47
N ALA A 117 46.78 26.70 56.10
CA ALA A 117 47.24 26.76 54.73
C ALA A 117 46.42 25.84 53.80
N LEU A 118 46.01 24.66 54.29
CA LEU A 118 45.10 23.77 53.56
C LEU A 118 43.72 24.41 53.38
N ALA A 119 43.13 24.97 54.45
CA ALA A 119 41.83 25.64 54.38
C ALA A 119 41.84 26.88 53.45
N ASP A 120 42.91 27.68 53.50
CA ASP A 120 43.10 28.83 52.59
C ASP A 120 43.28 28.35 51.14
N GLY A 121 43.96 27.22 50.92
CA GLY A 121 44.13 26.58 49.61
C GLY A 121 42.83 26.03 49.03
N ASP A 122 42.03 25.32 49.84
CA ASP A 122 40.72 24.80 49.45
C ASP A 122 39.75 25.95 49.11
N GLY A 123 39.77 27.04 49.89
CA GLY A 123 38.97 28.24 49.62
C GLY A 123 39.37 28.94 48.31
N ALA A 124 40.66 29.00 48.00
CA ALA A 124 41.16 29.52 46.73
C ALA A 124 40.74 28.62 45.55
N PHE A 125 40.88 27.31 45.70
CA PHE A 125 40.49 26.34 44.67
C PHE A 125 39.00 26.41 44.34
N VAL A 126 38.12 26.48 45.35
CA VAL A 126 36.67 26.64 45.14
C VAL A 126 36.36 27.97 44.45
N THR A 127 37.08 29.03 44.78
CA THR A 127 36.95 30.34 44.10
C THR A 127 37.31 30.22 42.62
N ASP A 128 38.43 29.57 42.29
CA ASP A 128 38.89 29.36 40.92
C ASP A 128 37.92 28.49 40.11
N GLN A 129 37.32 27.46 40.74
CA GLN A 129 36.30 26.63 40.10
C GLN A 129 35.05 27.42 39.73
N ILE A 130 34.56 28.26 40.64
CA ILE A 130 33.40 29.13 40.39
C ILE A 130 33.73 30.13 39.29
N GLU A 131 34.92 30.72 39.31
CA GLU A 131 35.37 31.63 38.26
C GLU A 131 35.43 30.95 36.90
N LEU A 132 35.99 29.75 36.82
CA LEU A 132 36.05 28.97 35.59
C LEU A 132 34.64 28.62 35.10
N ALA A 133 33.76 28.18 35.99
CA ALA A 133 32.38 27.83 35.64
C ALA A 133 31.60 29.03 35.09
N ILE A 134 31.73 30.21 35.73
CA ILE A 134 31.12 31.46 35.26
C ILE A 134 31.71 31.85 33.91
N SER A 135 33.04 31.78 33.75
CA SER A 135 33.72 32.18 32.51
C SER A 135 33.37 31.25 31.33
N CYS A 136 33.24 29.94 31.56
CA CYS A 136 32.75 29.00 30.56
C CYS A 136 31.30 29.31 30.20
N LEU A 137 30.44 29.59 31.19
CA LEU A 137 29.05 29.95 30.94
C LEU A 137 28.92 31.27 30.14
N GLU A 138 29.75 32.27 30.43
CA GLU A 138 29.81 33.52 29.67
C GLU A 138 30.19 33.28 28.21
N LYS A 139 31.20 32.44 27.96
CA LYS A 139 31.61 32.05 26.60
C LYS A 139 30.50 31.28 25.87
N ASP A 140 29.87 30.32 26.54
CA ASP A 140 28.81 29.49 25.97
C ASP A 140 27.59 30.35 25.58
N VAL A 141 27.16 31.27 26.46
CA VAL A 141 26.04 32.18 26.19
C VAL A 141 26.35 33.08 25.01
N ASN A 142 27.53 33.69 24.96
CA ASN A 142 27.91 34.57 23.84
C ASN A 142 28.00 33.80 22.52
N THR A 143 28.56 32.59 22.54
CA THR A 143 28.69 31.75 21.33
C THR A 143 27.32 31.29 20.82
N ALA A 144 26.44 30.82 21.72
CA ALA A 144 25.11 30.36 21.36
C ALA A 144 24.20 31.49 20.85
N LEU A 145 24.38 32.72 21.34
CA LEU A 145 23.65 33.89 20.83
C LEU A 145 24.13 34.33 19.44
N GLN A 146 25.37 34.03 19.06
CA GLN A 146 25.94 34.38 17.76
C GLN A 146 25.72 33.30 16.70
N ASN A 147 25.75 32.02 17.08
CA ASN A 147 25.66 30.87 16.18
C ASN A 147 24.56 29.91 16.64
N VAL A 148 23.31 30.15 16.22
CA VAL A 148 22.22 29.20 16.44
C VAL A 148 22.26 28.14 15.33
N ASN A 149 22.97 27.03 15.54
CA ASN A 149 22.87 25.87 14.67
C ASN A 149 21.62 25.06 15.04
N SER A 150 20.65 25.02 14.14
CA SER A 150 19.38 24.30 14.30
C SER A 150 19.46 22.81 13.95
N ASP A 151 20.60 22.32 13.48
CA ASP A 151 20.73 20.98 12.89
C ASP A 151 20.86 19.84 13.91
N ASP A 152 21.25 20.14 15.15
CA ASP A 152 21.45 19.13 16.20
C ASP A 152 20.17 18.76 16.99
N VAL A 153 19.01 19.33 16.64
CA VAL A 153 17.77 19.11 17.41
C VAL A 153 16.84 18.13 16.71
N ASP A 154 16.54 17.01 17.39
CA ASP A 154 15.55 16.02 16.97
C ASP A 154 14.16 16.66 16.86
N ALA A 155 13.79 17.01 15.63
CA ALA A 155 12.55 17.69 15.27
C ALA A 155 11.44 16.74 14.79
N VAL A 156 11.60 15.42 14.97
CA VAL A 156 10.60 14.42 14.54
C VAL A 156 9.24 14.67 15.21
N PHE A 157 9.22 15.24 16.41
CA PHE A 157 7.96 15.55 17.09
C PHE A 157 7.14 16.65 16.41
N LEU A 158 7.72 17.46 15.51
CA LEU A 158 7.03 18.50 14.75
C LEU A 158 6.35 17.98 13.47
N GLU A 159 6.39 16.67 13.21
CA GLU A 159 5.72 16.02 12.06
C GLU A 159 4.20 15.99 12.25
N THR A 160 3.56 17.15 12.04
CA THR A 160 2.11 17.34 12.17
C THR A 160 1.64 18.26 11.05
N GLN A 161 0.60 17.87 10.31
CA GLN A 161 0.12 18.66 9.17
C GLN A 161 -0.40 20.03 9.59
N ALA A 162 -0.89 20.14 10.84
CA ALA A 162 -1.34 21.40 11.41
C ALA A 162 -0.21 22.43 11.58
N LEU A 163 1.05 21.99 11.74
CA LEU A 163 2.20 22.87 12.03
C LEU A 163 3.13 23.05 10.83
N GLU A 164 2.82 22.43 9.68
CA GLU A 164 3.69 22.40 8.51
C GLU A 164 4.11 23.81 8.04
N LYS A 165 3.17 24.77 8.11
CA LYS A 165 3.42 26.16 7.68
C LYS A 165 4.51 26.86 8.48
N HIS A 166 4.61 26.56 9.77
CA HIS A 166 5.54 27.20 10.69
C HIS A 166 6.60 26.21 11.24
N ARG A 167 6.81 25.09 10.55
CA ARG A 167 7.69 24.01 11.01
C ARG A 167 9.13 24.47 11.25
N GLU A 168 9.72 25.17 10.27
CA GLU A 168 11.08 25.70 10.38
C GLU A 168 11.18 26.73 11.51
N PHE A 169 10.14 27.58 11.67
CA PHE A 169 10.07 28.51 12.78
C PHE A 169 10.13 27.77 14.12
N TYR A 170 9.30 26.73 14.33
CA TYR A 170 9.34 25.96 15.57
C TYR A 170 10.68 25.27 15.78
N LYS A 171 11.30 24.72 14.72
CA LYS A 171 12.62 24.07 14.81
C LYS A 171 13.69 25.04 15.32
N THR A 172 13.84 26.20 14.67
CA THR A 172 14.84 27.21 15.05
C THR A 172 14.58 27.78 16.45
N GLN A 173 13.33 28.12 16.77
CA GLN A 173 13.00 28.69 18.07
C GLN A 173 13.11 27.67 19.20
N HIS A 174 12.73 26.41 18.96
CA HIS A 174 12.87 25.34 19.95
C HIS A 174 14.35 25.08 20.27
N ALA A 175 15.22 25.00 19.26
CA ALA A 175 16.66 24.86 19.47
C ALA A 175 17.20 25.97 20.38
N THR A 176 16.89 27.23 20.05
CA THR A 176 17.30 28.40 20.83
C THR A 176 16.77 28.34 22.27
N LEU A 177 15.51 27.96 22.45
CA LEU A 177 14.87 27.86 23.77
C LEU A 177 15.45 26.74 24.64
N VAL A 178 15.86 25.62 24.06
CA VAL A 178 16.56 24.54 24.79
C VAL A 178 17.86 25.08 25.40
N TRP A 179 18.67 25.79 24.61
CA TRP A 179 19.90 26.43 25.07
C TRP A 179 19.64 27.45 26.17
N LEU A 180 18.72 28.39 25.94
CA LEU A 180 18.37 29.43 26.93
C LEU A 180 17.82 28.83 28.24
N SER A 181 17.08 27.72 28.17
CA SER A 181 16.59 27.02 29.36
C SER A 181 17.73 26.33 30.13
N SER A 182 18.70 25.74 29.43
CA SER A 182 19.90 25.18 30.03
C SER A 182 20.72 26.26 30.74
N PHE A 183 21.00 27.39 30.07
CA PHE A 183 21.71 28.52 30.67
C PHE A 183 20.96 29.11 31.86
N SER A 184 19.66 29.32 31.75
CA SER A 184 18.79 29.76 32.85
C SER A 184 18.96 28.87 34.09
N THR A 185 19.04 27.55 33.91
CA THR A 185 19.17 26.60 35.02
C THR A 185 20.58 26.66 35.63
N LYS A 186 21.62 26.72 34.79
CA LYS A 186 23.02 26.86 35.23
C LYS A 186 23.26 28.16 36.01
N ILE A 187 22.73 29.29 35.54
CA ILE A 187 22.83 30.59 36.23
C ILE A 187 22.19 30.51 37.63
N VAL A 188 21.00 29.91 37.74
CA VAL A 188 20.32 29.77 39.03
C VAL A 188 21.07 28.82 39.96
N ALA A 189 21.61 27.72 39.44
CA ALA A 189 22.42 26.77 40.22
C ALA A 189 23.68 27.46 40.77
N LEU A 190 24.46 28.14 39.93
CA LEU A 190 25.65 28.87 40.34
C LEU A 190 25.34 29.98 41.36
N ARG A 191 24.21 30.69 41.22
CA ARG A 191 23.78 31.66 42.24
C ARG A 191 23.53 31.00 43.60
N LYS A 192 22.88 29.84 43.63
CA LYS A 192 22.62 29.09 44.88
C LYS A 192 23.91 28.56 45.49
N GLU A 193 24.80 28.02 44.66
CA GLU A 193 26.11 27.54 45.10
C GLU A 193 26.94 28.68 45.68
N LEU A 194 27.03 29.81 44.96
CA LEU A 194 27.72 31.00 45.42
C LEU A 194 27.15 31.54 46.74
N MET A 195 25.83 31.43 46.97
CA MET A 195 25.22 31.79 48.26
C MET A 195 25.77 30.95 49.41
N ASN A 196 25.98 29.65 49.19
CA ASN A 196 26.40 28.69 50.21
C ASN A 196 27.92 28.69 50.45
N VAL A 197 28.72 29.06 49.46
CA VAL A 197 30.19 29.07 49.55
C VAL A 197 30.67 30.23 50.43
N GLY A 198 31.52 29.88 51.41
CA GLY A 198 32.23 30.81 52.27
C GLY A 198 33.38 31.49 51.51
N MET A 199 33.17 32.73 51.08
CA MET A 199 34.12 33.49 50.27
C MET A 199 34.20 34.93 50.74
N ARG A 200 35.31 35.61 50.42
CA ARG A 200 35.45 37.05 50.63
C ARG A 200 34.30 37.80 49.94
N MET A 201 33.60 38.66 50.69
CA MET A 201 32.40 39.35 50.23
C MET A 201 32.59 40.15 48.92
N LYS A 202 33.79 40.71 48.71
CA LYS A 202 34.13 41.44 47.47
C LYS A 202 34.07 40.53 46.24
N LEU A 203 34.72 39.36 46.29
CA LEU A 203 34.73 38.38 45.19
C LEU A 203 33.34 37.80 44.96
N LYS A 204 32.63 37.47 46.04
CA LYS A 204 31.25 36.99 45.98
C LYS A 204 30.32 38.01 45.29
N SER A 205 30.49 39.29 45.58
CA SER A 205 29.74 40.38 44.96
C SER A 205 30.05 40.53 43.47
N GLU A 206 31.31 40.36 43.07
CA GLU A 206 31.75 40.37 41.67
C GLU A 206 31.14 39.22 40.86
N PHE A 207 31.17 37.99 41.39
CA PHE A 207 30.51 36.85 40.76
C PHE A 207 29.00 37.01 40.64
N PHE A 208 28.33 37.58 41.67
CA PHE A 208 26.90 37.91 41.56
C PHE A 208 26.61 38.96 40.49
N GLN A 209 27.45 39.98 40.32
CA GLN A 209 27.30 40.97 39.26
C GLN A 209 27.44 40.33 37.88
N ARG A 210 28.45 39.49 37.66
CA ARG A 210 28.65 38.74 36.40
C ARG A 210 27.44 37.85 36.07
N LEU A 211 26.98 37.05 37.04
CA LEU A 211 25.77 36.23 36.90
C LEU A 211 24.49 37.07 36.72
N SER A 212 24.45 38.30 37.21
CA SER A 212 23.34 39.24 37.00
C SER A 212 23.30 39.73 35.55
N VAL A 213 24.45 40.13 35.00
CA VAL A 213 24.58 40.54 33.59
C VAL A 213 24.15 39.40 32.66
N LEU A 214 24.64 38.19 32.89
CA LEU A 214 24.22 37.01 32.11
C LEU A 214 22.71 36.74 32.25
N GLY A 215 22.17 36.84 33.46
CA GLY A 215 20.73 36.70 33.69
C GLY A 215 19.90 37.71 32.91
N ASN A 216 20.33 38.97 32.88
CA ASN A 216 19.63 40.04 32.16
C ASN A 216 19.63 39.85 30.64
N GLN A 217 20.56 39.05 30.10
CA GLN A 217 20.57 38.68 28.69
C GLN A 217 19.66 37.46 28.43
N VAL A 218 19.78 36.41 29.24
CA VAL A 218 19.12 35.12 29.00
C VAL A 218 17.63 35.13 29.39
N PHE A 219 17.27 35.67 30.56
CA PHE A 219 15.89 35.56 31.06
C PHE A 219 14.86 36.32 30.22
N PRO A 220 15.09 37.59 29.80
CA PRO A 220 14.14 38.32 28.97
C PRO A 220 13.96 37.69 27.60
N LEU A 221 15.07 37.31 26.95
CA LEU A 221 15.04 36.68 25.62
C LEU A 221 14.27 35.35 25.66
N ARG A 222 14.52 34.52 26.68
CA ARG A 222 13.77 33.28 26.89
C ARG A 222 12.27 33.55 27.02
N LYS A 223 11.88 34.54 27.81
CA LYS A 223 10.47 34.88 28.03
C LYS A 223 9.80 35.34 26.73
N GLU A 224 10.44 36.23 25.99
CA GLU A 224 9.94 36.75 24.72
C GLU A 224 9.77 35.63 23.68
N LEU A 225 10.74 34.73 23.56
CA LEU A 225 10.67 33.60 22.63
C LEU A 225 9.57 32.61 23.01
N ILE A 226 9.35 32.35 24.31
CA ILE A 226 8.22 31.53 24.79
C ILE A 226 6.90 32.19 24.41
N GLU A 227 6.76 33.50 24.58
CA GLU A 227 5.54 34.23 24.21
C GLU A 227 5.30 34.16 22.69
N LYS A 228 6.33 34.35 21.87
CA LYS A 228 6.23 34.21 20.40
C LYS A 228 5.83 32.81 19.98
N VAL A 229 6.53 31.78 20.46
CA VAL A 229 6.20 30.37 20.15
C VAL A 229 4.79 30.01 20.63
N SER A 230 4.38 30.53 21.79
CA SER A 230 3.03 30.31 22.31
C SER A 230 1.96 30.95 21.42
N GLY A 231 2.19 32.17 20.93
CA GLY A 231 1.27 32.87 20.03
C GLY A 231 1.06 32.11 18.72
N VAL A 232 2.15 31.76 18.03
CA VAL A 232 2.08 31.03 16.75
C VAL A 232 1.44 29.65 16.95
N PHE A 233 1.79 28.95 18.04
CA PHE A 233 1.19 27.63 18.34
C PHE A 233 -0.32 27.73 18.59
N HIS A 234 -0.74 28.78 19.29
CA HIS A 234 -2.16 29.03 19.52
C HIS A 234 -2.92 29.26 18.20
N GLU A 235 -2.35 30.07 17.31
CA GLU A 235 -2.92 30.36 15.99
C GLU A 235 -3.03 29.10 15.12
N ASP A 236 -1.98 28.28 15.06
CA ASP A 236 -1.97 27.04 14.28
C ASP A 236 -3.00 26.04 14.79
N VAL A 237 -3.13 25.88 16.12
CA VAL A 237 -4.15 25.01 16.72
C VAL A 237 -5.55 25.53 16.41
N ASN A 238 -5.79 26.84 16.51
CA ASN A 238 -7.09 27.43 16.17
C ASN A 238 -7.40 27.30 14.67
N ALA A 239 -6.40 27.44 13.79
CA ALA A 239 -6.55 27.26 12.35
C ALA A 239 -6.89 25.80 12.01
N PHE A 240 -6.24 24.83 12.67
CA PHE A 240 -6.57 23.41 12.56
C PHE A 240 -8.02 23.14 12.98
N ILE A 241 -8.43 23.63 14.15
CA ILE A 241 -9.80 23.44 14.67
C ILE A 241 -10.82 24.08 13.71
N SER A 242 -10.54 25.29 13.24
CA SER A 242 -11.44 26.01 12.32
C SER A 242 -11.61 25.29 10.98
N ARG A 243 -10.53 24.70 10.46
CA ARG A 243 -10.55 23.98 9.17
C ARG A 243 -11.33 22.67 9.25
N TYR A 244 -11.20 21.92 10.35
CA TYR A 244 -11.72 20.55 10.43
C TYR A 244 -12.96 20.38 11.30
N PHE A 245 -13.29 21.33 12.19
CA PHE A 245 -14.39 21.18 13.15
C PHE A 245 -15.44 22.30 13.07
N ALA A 246 -15.08 23.54 12.69
CA ALA A 246 -16.03 24.66 12.75
C ALA A 246 -17.18 24.60 11.71
N LYS A 247 -17.01 23.88 10.60
CA LYS A 247 -18.03 23.72 9.53
C LYS A 247 -18.22 22.26 9.09
N ALA A 248 -17.74 21.29 9.87
CA ALA A 248 -17.68 19.92 9.42
C ALA A 248 -18.98 19.17 9.74
N ASP A 249 -19.62 18.66 8.69
CA ASP A 249 -20.76 17.75 8.84
C ASP A 249 -20.32 16.42 9.49
N LYS A 250 -21.25 15.75 10.17
CA LYS A 250 -21.02 14.44 10.81
C LYS A 250 -20.42 13.42 9.85
N ALA A 251 -20.82 13.44 8.57
CA ALA A 251 -20.30 12.56 7.53
C ALA A 251 -18.86 12.88 7.12
N ALA A 252 -18.50 14.17 7.03
CA ALA A 252 -17.14 14.61 6.74
C ALA A 252 -16.19 14.22 7.87
N LEU A 253 -16.61 14.46 9.12
CA LEU A 253 -15.86 14.04 10.31
C LEU A 253 -15.66 12.52 10.35
N LYS A 254 -16.71 11.72 10.07
CA LYS A 254 -16.62 10.25 10.03
C LYS A 254 -15.52 9.75 9.09
N ARG A 255 -15.35 10.35 7.91
CA ARG A 255 -14.32 9.94 6.94
C ARG A 255 -12.90 10.18 7.43
N SER A 256 -12.69 11.22 8.23
CA SER A 256 -11.36 11.63 8.70
C SER A 256 -11.09 11.35 10.19
N VAL A 257 -11.97 10.61 10.90
CA VAL A 257 -11.86 10.39 12.36
C VAL A 257 -10.47 9.92 12.78
N PHE A 258 -9.92 8.89 12.12
CA PHE A 258 -8.63 8.30 12.49
C PHE A 258 -7.48 9.27 12.28
N PHE A 259 -7.49 10.00 11.17
CA PHE A 259 -6.52 11.04 10.87
C PHE A 259 -6.58 12.16 11.91
N LEU A 260 -7.77 12.70 12.17
CA LEU A 260 -7.96 13.81 13.11
C LEU A 260 -7.56 13.44 14.54
N ARG A 261 -7.81 12.19 14.99
CA ARG A 261 -7.32 11.74 16.30
C ARG A 261 -5.81 11.65 16.35
N LYS A 262 -5.17 11.15 15.29
CA LYS A 262 -3.70 11.10 15.23
C LYS A 262 -3.13 12.52 15.32
N GLU A 263 -3.68 13.47 14.55
CA GLU A 263 -3.25 14.87 14.57
C GLU A 263 -3.48 15.54 15.93
N ILE A 264 -4.64 15.34 16.58
CA ILE A 264 -4.89 15.87 17.93
C ILE A 264 -3.87 15.34 18.94
N LYS A 265 -3.57 14.04 18.90
CA LYS A 265 -2.54 13.43 19.76
C LYS A 265 -1.16 14.02 19.48
N ASN A 266 -0.81 14.19 18.21
CA ASN A 266 0.45 14.80 17.80
C ASN A 266 0.55 16.24 18.32
N LEU A 267 -0.47 17.07 18.12
CA LEU A 267 -0.53 18.44 18.65
C LEU A 267 -0.40 18.49 20.18
N GLN A 268 -1.08 17.58 20.90
CA GLN A 268 -0.95 17.49 22.36
C GLN A 268 0.46 17.06 22.80
N ASN A 269 1.13 16.19 22.04
CA ASN A 269 2.50 15.78 22.32
C ASN A 269 3.50 16.90 21.98
N VAL A 270 3.28 17.63 20.88
CA VAL A 270 4.05 18.81 20.51
C VAL A 270 3.96 19.86 21.60
N ALA A 271 2.75 20.16 22.09
CA ALA A 271 2.53 21.14 23.15
C ALA A 271 3.29 20.82 24.46
N LYS A 272 3.54 19.54 24.74
CA LYS A 272 4.32 19.10 25.91
C LYS A 272 5.84 19.27 25.72
N LYS A 273 6.32 19.17 24.48
CA LYS A 273 7.75 19.23 24.15
C LYS A 273 8.19 20.67 23.83
N LEU A 274 7.32 21.45 23.19
CA LEU A 274 7.56 22.87 22.95
C LEU A 274 7.49 23.67 24.24
N PHE A 275 8.29 24.72 24.32
CA PHE A 275 8.22 25.69 25.40
C PHE A 275 7.04 26.64 25.17
N VAL A 276 5.85 26.19 25.56
CA VAL A 276 4.61 26.97 25.51
C VAL A 276 4.27 27.50 26.90
N SER A 277 3.70 28.69 26.98
CA SER A 277 3.20 29.26 28.23
C SER A 277 2.08 28.40 28.84
N SER A 278 2.00 28.35 30.17
CA SER A 278 1.01 27.53 30.89
C SER A 278 -0.44 27.83 30.49
N ASN A 279 -0.75 29.09 30.24
CA ASN A 279 -2.09 29.53 29.83
C ASN A 279 -2.46 28.95 28.46
N ILE A 280 -1.59 29.11 27.46
CA ILE A 280 -1.84 28.62 26.09
C ILE A 280 -1.83 27.10 26.06
N PHE A 281 -0.95 26.44 26.84
CA PHE A 281 -0.95 24.98 26.96
C PHE A 281 -2.30 24.46 27.50
N SER A 282 -2.82 25.08 28.55
CA SER A 282 -4.09 24.68 29.17
C SER A 282 -5.27 24.93 28.22
N GLU A 283 -5.29 26.08 27.55
CA GLU A 283 -6.36 26.43 26.62
C GLU A 283 -6.37 25.53 25.37
N THR A 284 -5.22 25.34 24.72
CA THR A 284 -5.10 24.47 23.54
C THR A 284 -5.41 23.02 23.89
N ARG A 285 -4.99 22.53 25.05
CA ARG A 285 -5.36 21.20 25.56
C ARG A 285 -6.86 21.05 25.72
N LEU A 286 -7.54 22.05 26.29
CA LEU A 286 -8.99 22.03 26.49
C LEU A 286 -9.73 22.00 25.14
N LYS A 287 -9.37 22.89 24.20
CA LYS A 287 -9.96 22.93 22.86
C LYS A 287 -9.76 21.62 22.09
N LEU A 288 -8.54 21.07 22.10
CA LEU A 288 -8.24 19.79 21.47
C LEU A 288 -8.95 18.61 22.16
N GLY A 289 -9.15 18.68 23.48
CA GLY A 289 -9.95 17.72 24.25
C GLY A 289 -11.42 17.71 23.82
N GLN A 290 -12.03 18.88 23.66
CA GLN A 290 -13.39 19.00 23.14
C GLN A 290 -13.54 18.40 21.74
N CYS A 291 -12.58 18.69 20.84
CA CYS A 291 -12.55 18.11 19.49
C CYS A 291 -12.39 16.58 19.54
N TRP A 292 -11.57 16.07 20.46
CA TRP A 292 -11.38 14.64 20.67
C TRP A 292 -12.67 13.92 21.11
N ASP A 293 -13.42 14.52 22.02
CA ASP A 293 -14.67 13.96 22.51
C ASP A 293 -15.75 13.89 21.42
N GLN A 294 -15.79 14.90 20.53
CA GLN A 294 -16.65 14.86 19.33
C GLN A 294 -16.34 13.68 18.42
N LEU A 295 -15.07 13.31 18.25
CA LEU A 295 -14.65 12.18 17.41
C LEU A 295 -14.86 10.81 18.08
N LYS A 296 -14.87 10.74 19.41
CA LYS A 296 -14.97 9.48 20.16
C LYS A 296 -16.29 8.75 19.90
N GLY A 297 -17.40 9.49 19.81
CA GLY A 297 -18.71 8.92 19.46
C GLY A 297 -18.73 8.35 18.05
N LEU A 298 -18.12 9.04 17.08
CA LEU A 298 -18.10 8.65 15.67
C LEU A 298 -17.28 7.38 15.43
N GLU A 299 -16.18 7.18 16.15
CA GLU A 299 -15.40 5.94 16.06
C GLU A 299 -16.19 4.72 16.52
N LYS A 300 -16.94 4.86 17.62
CA LYS A 300 -17.81 3.78 18.11
C LYS A 300 -18.88 3.44 17.07
N GLU A 301 -19.49 4.46 16.46
CA GLU A 301 -20.44 4.26 15.36
C GLU A 301 -19.78 3.56 14.16
N ILE A 302 -18.60 3.99 13.71
CA ILE A 302 -17.88 3.37 12.58
C ILE A 302 -17.52 1.91 12.88
N ARG A 303 -17.04 1.62 14.09
CA ARG A 303 -16.72 0.23 14.50
C ARG A 303 -17.97 -0.64 14.58
N GLN A 304 -19.09 -0.09 15.06
CA GLN A 304 -20.37 -0.80 15.09
C GLN A 304 -20.91 -1.04 13.67
N GLU A 305 -20.80 -0.06 12.78
CA GLU A 305 -21.23 -0.15 11.39
C GLU A 305 -20.38 -1.17 10.61
N GLN A 306 -19.06 -1.13 10.76
CA GLN A 306 -18.15 -2.14 10.21
C GLN A 306 -18.40 -3.53 10.81
N GLY A 307 -18.69 -3.61 12.11
CA GLY A 307 -19.06 -4.86 12.77
C GLY A 307 -20.35 -5.44 12.22
N ARG A 308 -21.38 -4.60 12.02
CA ARG A 308 -22.66 -4.99 11.41
C ARG A 308 -22.47 -5.44 9.96
N LEU A 309 -21.67 -4.70 9.18
CA LEU A 309 -21.36 -5.06 7.80
C LEU A 309 -20.64 -6.41 7.73
N ARG A 310 -19.67 -6.67 8.61
CA ARG A 310 -18.99 -7.98 8.67
C ARG A 310 -19.94 -9.11 9.07
N ALA A 311 -20.80 -8.90 10.06
CA ALA A 311 -21.78 -9.90 10.46
C ALA A 311 -22.75 -10.23 9.32
N ALA A 312 -23.30 -9.20 8.67
CA ALA A 312 -24.16 -9.35 7.50
C ALA A 312 -23.40 -10.02 6.34
N SER A 313 -22.14 -9.66 6.10
CA SER A 313 -21.30 -10.27 5.06
C SER A 313 -21.09 -11.76 5.29
N VAL A 314 -20.86 -12.19 6.53
CA VAL A 314 -20.68 -13.61 6.86
C VAL A 314 -21.97 -14.41 6.60
N GLU A 315 -23.13 -13.84 6.95
CA GLU A 315 -24.43 -14.48 6.71
C GLU A 315 -24.76 -14.54 5.20
N ASN A 316 -24.65 -13.40 4.52
CA ASN A 316 -24.87 -13.28 3.08
C ASN A 316 -23.89 -14.16 2.28
N SER A 317 -22.63 -14.26 2.70
CA SER A 317 -21.64 -15.12 2.03
C SER A 317 -21.98 -16.60 2.16
N LYS A 318 -22.48 -17.03 3.33
CA LYS A 318 -22.96 -18.41 3.52
C LYS A 318 -24.15 -18.71 2.62
N GLU A 319 -25.10 -17.78 2.50
CA GLU A 319 -26.24 -17.91 1.60
C GLU A 319 -25.79 -18.06 0.14
N VAL A 320 -24.89 -17.18 -0.34
CA VAL A 320 -24.36 -17.24 -1.71
C VAL A 320 -23.58 -18.53 -1.96
N ARG A 321 -22.75 -19.00 -1.01
CA ARG A 321 -22.06 -20.29 -1.15
C ARG A 321 -23.03 -21.45 -1.26
N GLY A 322 -24.10 -21.46 -0.47
CA GLY A 322 -25.16 -22.47 -0.61
C GLY A 322 -25.81 -22.46 -2.01
N LEU A 323 -25.99 -21.27 -2.61
CA LEU A 323 -26.45 -21.16 -4.00
C LEU A 323 -25.41 -21.61 -5.03
N LEU A 324 -24.12 -21.37 -4.78
CA LEU A 324 -23.02 -21.83 -5.64
C LEU A 324 -22.89 -23.37 -5.59
N GLU A 325 -22.98 -23.99 -4.41
CA GLU A 325 -22.99 -25.45 -4.26
C GLU A 325 -24.20 -26.10 -4.97
N ALA A 326 -25.37 -25.47 -4.88
CA ALA A 326 -26.54 -25.92 -5.64
C ALA A 326 -26.34 -25.75 -7.16
N ALA A 327 -25.72 -24.65 -7.59
CA ALA A 327 -25.40 -24.43 -8.99
C ALA A 327 -24.32 -25.38 -9.51
N GLU A 328 -23.36 -25.80 -8.69
CA GLU A 328 -22.35 -26.80 -9.05
C GLU A 328 -23.01 -28.14 -9.42
N LYS A 329 -23.98 -28.59 -8.60
CA LYS A 329 -24.78 -29.80 -8.90
C LYS A 329 -25.56 -29.66 -10.21
N ILE A 330 -26.15 -28.50 -10.45
CA ILE A 330 -26.88 -28.20 -11.68
C ILE A 330 -25.93 -28.20 -12.90
N VAL A 331 -24.73 -27.63 -12.78
CA VAL A 331 -23.70 -27.66 -13.83
C VAL A 331 -23.27 -29.11 -14.14
N GLU A 332 -23.27 -30.00 -13.16
CA GLU A 332 -22.93 -31.41 -13.34
C GLU A 332 -24.08 -32.22 -13.98
N GLU A 333 -25.32 -32.04 -13.51
CA GLU A 333 -26.49 -32.86 -13.86
C GLU A 333 -27.31 -32.35 -15.06
N GLU A 334 -27.34 -31.05 -15.34
CA GLU A 334 -28.27 -30.46 -16.31
C GLU A 334 -27.65 -30.37 -17.74
N GLU A 335 -28.34 -30.91 -18.74
CA GLU A 335 -27.91 -30.84 -20.16
C GLU A 335 -28.21 -29.47 -20.82
N ASP A 336 -29.14 -28.68 -20.26
CA ASP A 336 -29.53 -27.38 -20.81
C ASP A 336 -28.56 -26.27 -20.37
N LEU A 337 -27.42 -26.18 -21.07
CA LEU A 337 -26.32 -25.25 -20.80
C LEU A 337 -26.77 -23.76 -20.78
N ILE A 338 -27.89 -23.42 -21.42
CA ILE A 338 -28.42 -22.05 -21.46
C ILE A 338 -29.12 -21.70 -20.14
N LYS A 339 -29.86 -22.64 -19.55
CA LYS A 339 -30.51 -22.45 -18.25
C LYS A 339 -29.48 -22.35 -17.13
N VAL A 340 -28.46 -23.22 -17.16
CA VAL A 340 -27.34 -23.19 -16.22
C VAL A 340 -26.64 -21.82 -16.24
N ARG A 341 -26.36 -21.28 -17.44
CA ARG A 341 -25.76 -19.94 -17.59
C ARG A 341 -26.60 -18.84 -16.96
N LYS A 342 -27.92 -18.84 -17.21
CA LYS A 342 -28.85 -17.86 -16.61
C LYS A 342 -28.87 -17.96 -15.09
N HIS A 343 -28.75 -19.16 -14.54
CA HIS A 343 -28.69 -19.40 -13.10
C HIS A 343 -27.41 -18.80 -12.48
N LEU A 344 -26.25 -19.03 -13.11
CA LEU A 344 -24.96 -18.45 -12.68
C LEU A 344 -24.95 -16.92 -12.79
N GLU A 345 -25.54 -16.35 -13.85
CA GLU A 345 -25.72 -14.89 -13.98
C GLU A 345 -26.65 -14.32 -12.90
N GLY A 346 -27.67 -15.07 -12.49
CA GLY A 346 -28.53 -14.73 -11.36
C GLY A 346 -27.76 -14.63 -10.05
N ILE A 347 -26.87 -15.58 -9.77
CA ILE A 347 -25.97 -15.56 -8.61
C ILE A 347 -25.01 -14.36 -8.69
N ALA A 348 -24.45 -14.08 -9.87
CA ALA A 348 -23.59 -12.92 -10.11
C ALA A 348 -24.27 -11.58 -9.78
N LYS A 349 -25.58 -11.46 -10.09
CA LYS A 349 -26.38 -10.28 -9.76
C LYS A 349 -26.64 -10.18 -8.25
N ARG A 350 -26.88 -11.32 -7.59
CA ARG A 350 -27.11 -11.38 -6.14
C ARG A 350 -25.86 -10.98 -5.34
N ILE A 351 -24.67 -11.40 -5.76
CA ILE A 351 -23.39 -10.96 -5.17
C ILE A 351 -23.22 -9.43 -5.24
N ARG A 352 -23.71 -8.77 -6.31
CA ARG A 352 -23.64 -7.31 -6.43
C ARG A 352 -24.68 -6.56 -5.60
N ALA A 353 -25.80 -7.21 -5.29
CA ALA A 353 -26.92 -6.60 -4.58
C ALA A 353 -26.82 -6.72 -3.05
N LEU A 354 -26.06 -7.71 -2.56
CA LEU A 354 -25.90 -7.97 -1.13
C LEU A 354 -24.77 -7.14 -0.51
N ASP A 355 -24.97 -6.77 0.76
CA ASP A 355 -23.94 -6.12 1.57
C ASP A 355 -22.85 -7.14 1.93
N LEU A 356 -21.74 -7.08 1.19
CA LEU A 356 -20.59 -7.96 1.34
C LEU A 356 -19.31 -7.13 1.50
N VAL A 357 -18.36 -7.65 2.29
CA VAL A 357 -17.01 -7.10 2.40
C VAL A 357 -16.23 -7.42 1.12
N HIS A 358 -15.28 -6.56 0.77
CA HIS A 358 -14.47 -6.70 -0.44
C HIS A 358 -13.85 -8.10 -0.61
N ASP A 359 -13.23 -8.62 0.44
CA ASP A 359 -12.56 -9.93 0.42
C ASP A 359 -13.55 -11.08 0.13
N ASP A 360 -14.73 -11.02 0.74
CA ASP A 360 -15.81 -11.99 0.51
C ASP A 360 -16.34 -11.90 -0.94
N VAL A 361 -16.48 -10.69 -1.50
CA VAL A 361 -16.86 -10.49 -2.90
C VAL A 361 -15.84 -11.09 -3.86
N VAL A 362 -14.55 -10.92 -3.57
CA VAL A 362 -13.46 -11.48 -4.40
C VAL A 362 -13.49 -13.00 -4.34
N ALA A 363 -13.63 -13.59 -3.16
CA ALA A 363 -13.74 -15.04 -2.99
C ALA A 363 -14.95 -15.64 -3.73
N LEU A 364 -16.15 -15.08 -3.52
CA LEU A 364 -17.37 -15.57 -4.16
C LEU A 364 -17.35 -15.42 -5.69
N LYS A 365 -16.73 -14.35 -6.21
CA LYS A 365 -16.54 -14.17 -7.66
C LYS A 365 -15.55 -15.19 -8.23
N ALA A 366 -14.50 -15.54 -7.50
CA ALA A 366 -13.55 -16.57 -7.92
C ALA A 366 -14.24 -17.95 -7.99
N GLU A 367 -15.00 -18.32 -6.97
CA GLU A 367 -15.81 -19.56 -6.97
C GLU A 367 -16.81 -19.58 -8.13
N LEU A 368 -17.49 -18.46 -8.38
CA LEU A 368 -18.41 -18.32 -9.52
C LEU A 368 -17.70 -18.43 -10.88
N GLN A 369 -16.50 -17.86 -11.01
CA GLN A 369 -15.71 -17.94 -12.24
C GLN A 369 -15.34 -19.39 -12.56
N VAL A 370 -14.96 -20.18 -11.56
CA VAL A 370 -14.68 -21.62 -11.73
C VAL A 370 -15.89 -22.36 -12.32
N LEU A 371 -17.11 -22.03 -11.89
CA LEU A 371 -18.33 -22.62 -12.45
C LEU A 371 -18.59 -22.18 -13.89
N PHE A 372 -18.33 -20.90 -14.24
CA PHE A 372 -18.41 -20.42 -15.62
C PHE A 372 -17.39 -21.10 -16.53
N ASP A 373 -16.16 -21.31 -16.06
CA ASP A 373 -15.11 -21.98 -16.82
C ASP A 373 -15.49 -23.44 -17.10
N ARG A 374 -16.03 -24.16 -16.10
CA ARG A 374 -16.56 -25.53 -16.29
C ARG A 374 -17.70 -25.58 -17.31
N LEU A 375 -18.61 -24.62 -17.26
CA LEU A 375 -19.71 -24.51 -18.23
C LEU A 375 -19.17 -24.27 -19.65
N HIS A 376 -18.16 -23.42 -19.79
CA HIS A 376 -17.50 -23.15 -21.07
C HIS A 376 -16.87 -24.41 -21.66
N VAL A 377 -16.14 -25.20 -20.85
CA VAL A 377 -15.56 -26.48 -21.29
C VAL A 377 -16.63 -27.45 -21.77
N LYS A 378 -17.78 -27.55 -21.07
CA LYS A 378 -18.91 -28.38 -21.52
C LYS A 378 -19.52 -27.89 -22.84
N GLN A 379 -19.63 -26.57 -23.02
CA GLN A 379 -20.14 -25.97 -24.28
C GLN A 379 -19.20 -26.25 -25.45
N GLU A 380 -17.89 -26.06 -25.27
CA GLU A 380 -16.89 -26.34 -26.30
C GLU A 380 -16.88 -27.83 -26.68
N ALA A 381 -16.98 -28.74 -25.70
CA ALA A 381 -17.05 -30.17 -25.98
C ALA A 381 -18.31 -30.54 -26.79
N ALA A 382 -19.47 -29.97 -26.47
CA ALA A 382 -20.71 -30.19 -27.21
C ALA A 382 -20.63 -29.65 -28.65
N GLU A 383 -20.04 -28.48 -28.83
CA GLU A 383 -19.82 -27.88 -30.15
C GLU A 383 -18.82 -28.69 -30.99
N GLN A 384 -17.73 -29.18 -30.40
CA GLN A 384 -16.77 -30.06 -31.07
C GLN A 384 -17.45 -31.36 -31.56
N ILE A 385 -18.26 -32.01 -30.73
CA ILE A 385 -18.99 -33.23 -31.12
C ILE A 385 -19.95 -32.95 -32.30
N TYR A 386 -20.62 -31.79 -32.29
CA TYR A 386 -21.50 -31.38 -33.38
C TYR A 386 -20.72 -31.13 -34.68
N GLN A 387 -19.60 -30.41 -34.61
CA GLN A 387 -18.73 -30.14 -35.75
C GLN A 387 -18.12 -31.43 -36.33
N GLU A 388 -17.65 -32.35 -35.49
CA GLU A 388 -17.15 -33.66 -35.93
C GLU A 388 -18.23 -34.47 -36.64
N ARG A 389 -19.47 -34.45 -36.15
CA ARG A 389 -20.60 -35.14 -36.81
C ARG A 389 -20.87 -34.54 -38.18
N LEU A 390 -20.86 -33.21 -38.30
CA LEU A 390 -21.07 -32.51 -39.57
C LEU A 390 -19.95 -32.81 -40.57
N LEU A 391 -18.69 -32.83 -40.11
CA LEU A 391 -17.53 -33.18 -40.94
C LEU A 391 -17.62 -34.62 -41.45
N LYS A 392 -17.96 -35.58 -40.58
CA LYS A 392 -18.15 -36.99 -40.99
C LYS A 392 -19.28 -37.15 -42.00
N GLU A 393 -20.39 -36.44 -41.81
CA GLU A 393 -21.50 -36.47 -42.77
C GLU A 393 -21.11 -35.87 -44.12
N ASN A 394 -20.34 -34.77 -44.12
CA ASN A 394 -19.84 -34.15 -45.34
C ASN A 394 -18.80 -35.01 -46.06
N GLN A 395 -17.89 -35.67 -45.33
CA GLN A 395 -16.93 -36.62 -45.88
C GLN A 395 -17.65 -37.80 -46.54
N ALA A 396 -18.63 -38.40 -45.87
CA ALA A 396 -19.42 -39.50 -46.43
C ALA A 396 -20.16 -39.08 -47.72
N LYS A 397 -20.67 -37.85 -47.78
CA LYS A 397 -21.29 -37.28 -49.00
C LYS A 397 -20.26 -37.12 -50.13
N GLN A 398 -19.06 -36.62 -49.84
CA GLN A 398 -17.99 -36.45 -50.83
C GLN A 398 -17.49 -37.78 -51.39
N GLU A 399 -17.29 -38.79 -50.53
CA GLU A 399 -16.89 -40.14 -50.96
C GLU A 399 -17.95 -40.79 -51.87
N ALA A 400 -19.23 -40.60 -51.56
CA ALA A 400 -20.32 -41.08 -52.40
C ALA A 400 -20.36 -40.39 -53.78
N ILE A 401 -20.09 -39.08 -53.83
CA ILE A 401 -19.97 -38.31 -55.09
C ILE A 401 -18.78 -38.81 -55.93
N GLN A 402 -17.61 -39.00 -55.32
CA GLN A 402 -16.42 -39.50 -56.01
C GLN A 402 -16.63 -40.90 -56.58
N THR A 403 -17.22 -41.80 -55.79
CA THR A 403 -17.52 -43.18 -56.24
C THR A 403 -18.47 -43.19 -57.45
N MET A 404 -19.49 -42.33 -57.44
CA MET A 404 -20.42 -42.19 -58.57
C MET A 404 -19.74 -41.59 -59.80
N SER A 405 -18.92 -40.56 -59.60
CA SER A 405 -18.18 -39.90 -60.69
C SER A 405 -17.24 -40.87 -61.40
N SER A 406 -16.47 -41.67 -60.64
CA SER A 406 -15.57 -42.69 -61.21
C SER A 406 -16.34 -43.74 -62.00
N ARG A 407 -17.48 -44.25 -61.51
CA ARG A 407 -18.29 -45.21 -62.27
C ARG A 407 -18.79 -44.66 -63.60
N ILE A 408 -19.20 -43.38 -63.64
CA ILE A 408 -19.69 -42.75 -64.87
C ILE A 408 -18.55 -42.50 -65.86
N VAL A 409 -17.37 -42.09 -65.38
CA VAL A 409 -16.19 -41.90 -66.21
C VAL A 409 -15.70 -43.22 -66.79
N GLU A 410 -15.59 -44.28 -65.98
CA GLU A 410 -15.18 -45.62 -66.43
C GLU A 410 -16.16 -46.16 -67.48
N PHE A 411 -17.46 -46.00 -67.27
CA PHE A 411 -18.49 -46.41 -68.24
C PHE A 411 -18.38 -45.64 -69.56
N SER A 412 -18.18 -44.32 -69.49
CA SER A 412 -18.06 -43.46 -70.68
C SER A 412 -16.80 -43.81 -71.49
N GLN A 413 -15.66 -44.03 -70.82
CA GLN A 413 -14.42 -44.46 -71.47
C GLN A 413 -14.53 -45.85 -72.10
N ALA A 414 -15.25 -46.79 -71.47
CA ALA A 414 -15.51 -48.10 -72.05
C ALA A 414 -16.34 -48.00 -73.34
N CYS A 415 -17.29 -47.06 -73.41
CA CYS A 415 -18.08 -46.78 -74.61
C CYS A 415 -17.22 -46.15 -75.73
N GLU A 416 -16.34 -45.21 -75.40
CA GLU A 416 -15.39 -44.60 -76.35
C GLU A 416 -14.41 -45.63 -76.95
N ALA A 417 -13.94 -46.58 -76.15
CA ALA A 417 -13.05 -47.64 -76.59
C ALA A 417 -13.75 -48.71 -77.48
N GLY A 418 -15.05 -48.59 -77.71
CA GLY A 418 -15.82 -49.51 -78.57
C GLY A 418 -16.22 -50.82 -77.91
N ASN A 419 -16.10 -50.96 -76.58
CA ASN A 419 -16.55 -52.12 -75.82
C ASN A 419 -18.07 -52.10 -75.58
N ILE A 420 -18.84 -51.88 -76.65
CA ILE A 420 -20.29 -51.74 -76.58
C ILE A 420 -20.93 -53.12 -76.71
N THR A 421 -21.58 -53.57 -75.64
CA THR A 421 -22.31 -54.84 -75.56
C THR A 421 -23.82 -54.60 -75.62
N SER A 422 -24.61 -55.67 -75.74
CA SER A 422 -26.07 -55.57 -75.66
C SER A 422 -26.57 -55.06 -74.29
N SER A 423 -25.78 -55.17 -73.21
CA SER A 423 -26.13 -54.70 -71.85
C SER A 423 -25.79 -53.23 -71.59
N SER A 424 -24.99 -52.58 -72.44
CA SER A 424 -24.54 -51.20 -72.21
C SER A 424 -25.70 -50.19 -72.10
N LYS A 425 -26.86 -50.47 -72.71
CA LYS A 425 -28.05 -49.63 -72.60
C LYS A 425 -28.75 -49.73 -71.23
N GLU A 426 -28.72 -50.91 -70.61
CA GLU A 426 -29.28 -51.15 -69.28
C GLU A 426 -28.38 -50.53 -68.20
N GLU A 427 -27.06 -50.70 -68.33
CA GLU A 427 -26.05 -50.09 -67.45
C GLU A 427 -26.12 -48.55 -67.48
N TRP A 428 -26.34 -47.96 -68.66
CA TRP A 428 -26.58 -46.52 -68.79
C TRP A 428 -27.83 -46.06 -68.02
N GLN A 429 -28.93 -46.82 -68.10
CA GLN A 429 -30.17 -46.47 -67.44
C GLN A 429 -30.03 -46.55 -65.91
N GLU A 430 -29.33 -47.57 -65.40
CA GLU A 430 -29.02 -47.70 -63.98
C GLU A 430 -28.18 -46.54 -63.45
N LEU A 431 -27.13 -46.14 -64.19
CA LEU A 431 -26.29 -45.00 -63.81
C LEU A 431 -27.06 -43.68 -63.83
N LYS A 432 -27.95 -43.49 -64.81
CA LYS A 432 -28.79 -42.30 -64.90
C LYS A 432 -29.82 -42.21 -63.78
N GLU A 433 -30.45 -43.32 -63.41
CA GLU A 433 -31.35 -43.37 -62.26
C GLU A 433 -30.62 -43.16 -60.93
N ALA A 434 -29.41 -43.71 -60.79
CA ALA A 434 -28.59 -43.52 -59.60
C ALA A 434 -28.13 -42.05 -59.45
N LEU A 435 -27.72 -41.41 -60.55
CA LEU A 435 -27.37 -39.97 -60.58
C LEU A 435 -28.58 -39.08 -60.27
N ALA A 436 -29.78 -39.46 -60.72
CA ALA A 436 -31.01 -38.75 -60.42
C ALA A 436 -31.38 -38.80 -58.93
N LYS A 437 -31.17 -39.94 -58.27
CA LYS A 437 -31.49 -40.18 -56.85
C LYS A 437 -30.53 -39.50 -55.87
N MET A 438 -29.34 -39.09 -56.30
CA MET A 438 -28.38 -38.38 -55.46
C MET A 438 -28.70 -36.87 -55.41
N ASN A 439 -29.33 -36.43 -54.32
CA ASN A 439 -29.77 -35.04 -54.11
C ASN A 439 -28.68 -34.12 -53.52
N TYR A 440 -27.55 -34.66 -53.09
CA TYR A 440 -26.45 -33.93 -52.45
C TYR A 440 -25.27 -33.64 -53.39
N ILE A 441 -25.36 -34.01 -54.67
CA ILE A 441 -24.35 -33.68 -55.68
C ILE A 441 -24.49 -32.20 -56.05
N PRO A 442 -23.38 -31.42 -56.10
CA PRO A 442 -23.39 -30.08 -56.65
C PRO A 442 -23.97 -30.07 -58.08
N LEU A 443 -24.84 -29.09 -58.36
CA LEU A 443 -25.46 -28.92 -59.68
C LEU A 443 -24.45 -28.96 -60.87
N PRO A 444 -23.28 -28.29 -60.82
CA PRO A 444 -22.31 -28.35 -61.92
C PRO A 444 -21.76 -29.76 -62.18
N GLU A 445 -21.43 -30.50 -61.12
CA GLU A 445 -20.93 -31.88 -61.25
C GLU A 445 -22.03 -32.81 -61.77
N LYS A 446 -23.27 -32.63 -61.30
CA LYS A 446 -24.43 -33.39 -61.78
C LYS A 446 -24.67 -33.18 -63.28
N ILE A 447 -24.56 -31.94 -63.76
CA ILE A 447 -24.71 -31.59 -65.18
C ILE A 447 -23.56 -32.22 -66.01
N SER A 448 -22.31 -32.11 -65.53
CA SER A 448 -21.16 -32.70 -66.21
C SER A 448 -21.27 -34.22 -66.36
N LEU A 449 -21.69 -34.91 -65.29
CA LEU A 449 -21.88 -36.36 -65.31
C LEU A 449 -23.07 -36.78 -66.19
N ASP A 450 -24.16 -36.02 -66.22
CA ASP A 450 -25.29 -36.28 -67.12
C ASP A 450 -24.89 -36.09 -68.59
N ASN A 451 -24.06 -35.09 -68.90
CA ASN A 451 -23.52 -34.88 -70.24
C ASN A 451 -22.63 -36.05 -70.70
N GLN A 452 -21.74 -36.55 -69.84
CA GLN A 452 -20.92 -37.73 -70.13
C GLN A 452 -21.78 -38.96 -70.41
N LEU A 453 -22.81 -39.20 -69.60
CA LEU A 453 -23.77 -40.27 -69.84
C LEU A 453 -24.53 -40.08 -71.17
N ASN A 454 -24.97 -38.87 -71.51
CA ASN A 454 -25.69 -38.60 -72.75
C ASN A 454 -24.79 -38.77 -74.00
N GLN A 455 -23.50 -38.42 -73.90
CA GLN A 455 -22.50 -38.69 -74.94
C GLN A 455 -22.29 -40.20 -75.11
N ALA A 456 -22.12 -40.95 -74.01
CA ALA A 456 -22.01 -42.40 -74.03
C ALA A 456 -23.26 -43.06 -74.68
N LEU A 457 -24.47 -42.59 -74.37
CA LEU A 457 -25.71 -43.07 -75.01
C LEU A 457 -25.68 -42.84 -76.52
N THR A 458 -25.18 -41.69 -76.97
CA THR A 458 -25.09 -41.36 -78.39
C THR A 458 -24.12 -42.31 -79.09
N MET A 459 -22.98 -42.63 -78.49
CA MET A 459 -22.01 -43.61 -79.00
C MET A 459 -22.61 -45.02 -79.07
N ILE A 460 -23.25 -45.49 -77.99
CA ILE A 460 -23.94 -46.78 -77.96
C ILE A 460 -24.97 -46.86 -79.09
N THR A 461 -25.74 -45.80 -79.28
CA THR A 461 -26.81 -45.78 -80.27
C THR A 461 -26.25 -45.75 -81.70
N ASN A 462 -25.22 -44.96 -81.97
CA ASN A 462 -24.54 -44.91 -83.26
C ASN A 462 -23.91 -46.26 -83.62
N PHE A 463 -23.29 -46.96 -82.65
CA PHE A 463 -22.73 -48.29 -82.86
C PHE A 463 -23.80 -49.32 -83.27
N PHE A 464 -24.95 -49.32 -82.59
CA PHE A 464 -26.06 -50.19 -82.99
C PHE A 464 -26.65 -49.80 -84.36
N GLU A 465 -26.76 -48.51 -84.66
CA GLU A 465 -27.20 -48.04 -85.99
C GLU A 465 -26.25 -48.46 -87.11
N GLU A 466 -24.93 -48.28 -86.94
CA GLU A 466 -23.94 -48.66 -87.94
C GLU A 466 -23.96 -50.17 -88.19
N ARG A 467 -24.13 -50.97 -87.13
CA ARG A 467 -24.30 -52.42 -87.22
C ARG A 467 -25.59 -52.82 -87.96
N LEU A 468 -26.66 -52.04 -87.81
CA LEU A 468 -27.91 -52.20 -88.56
C LEU A 468 -27.74 -51.81 -90.06
N LEU A 469 -26.94 -50.79 -90.34
CA LEU A 469 -26.68 -50.29 -91.70
C LEU A 469 -25.65 -51.11 -92.50
N SER A 470 -24.86 -51.96 -91.82
CA SER A 470 -23.82 -52.81 -92.42
C SER A 470 -24.34 -54.11 -93.10
N SER A 471 -25.66 -54.29 -93.23
CA SER A 471 -26.23 -55.49 -93.87
C SER A 471 -25.89 -55.56 -95.37
N SER A 472 -25.55 -56.76 -95.84
CA SER A 472 -25.11 -57.01 -97.24
C SER A 472 -26.27 -57.18 -98.23
N ASP A 473 -27.48 -57.51 -97.76
CA ASP A 473 -28.66 -57.66 -98.61
C ASP A 473 -29.34 -56.30 -98.88
N SER A 474 -29.59 -56.01 -100.15
CA SER A 474 -30.17 -54.75 -100.63
C SER A 474 -31.58 -54.46 -100.07
N ARG A 475 -32.39 -55.50 -99.85
CA ARG A 475 -33.76 -55.36 -99.36
C ARG A 475 -33.81 -55.16 -97.84
N GLU A 476 -33.00 -55.93 -97.10
CA GLU A 476 -32.83 -55.75 -95.66
C GLU A 476 -32.16 -54.41 -95.35
N LYS A 477 -31.20 -53.98 -96.16
CA LYS A 477 -30.55 -52.67 -96.00
C LYS A 477 -31.53 -51.51 -96.15
N LEU A 478 -32.48 -51.59 -97.08
CA LEU A 478 -33.48 -50.56 -97.27
C LEU A 478 -34.48 -50.51 -96.10
N GLU A 479 -34.86 -51.67 -95.54
CA GLU A 479 -35.71 -51.76 -94.36
C GLU A 479 -34.98 -51.26 -93.10
N ASN A 480 -33.71 -51.64 -92.92
CA ASN A 480 -32.84 -51.17 -91.84
C ASN A 480 -32.61 -49.64 -91.95
N MET A 481 -32.41 -49.09 -93.15
CA MET A 481 -32.31 -47.64 -93.36
C MET A 481 -33.61 -46.91 -93.01
N ARG A 482 -34.78 -47.50 -93.29
CA ARG A 482 -36.09 -46.95 -92.87
C ARG A 482 -36.26 -47.00 -91.36
N GLN A 483 -35.79 -48.07 -90.72
CA GLN A 483 -35.79 -48.21 -89.26
C GLN A 483 -34.82 -47.23 -88.58
N VAL A 484 -33.61 -47.04 -89.12
CA VAL A 484 -32.67 -46.01 -88.63
C VAL A 484 -33.26 -44.61 -88.84
N LEU A 485 -33.93 -44.37 -89.97
CA LEU A 485 -34.60 -43.09 -90.23
C LEU A 485 -35.71 -42.80 -89.21
N SER A 486 -36.54 -43.79 -88.87
CA SER A 486 -37.58 -43.62 -87.84
C SER A 486 -36.98 -43.39 -86.46
N GLN A 487 -35.91 -44.10 -86.10
CA GLN A 487 -35.19 -43.89 -84.84
C GLN A 487 -34.53 -42.50 -84.75
N ARG A 488 -33.94 -42.00 -85.84
CA ARG A 488 -33.37 -40.64 -85.90
C ARG A 488 -34.45 -39.56 -85.85
N LEU A 489 -35.61 -39.78 -86.45
CA LEU A 489 -36.76 -38.88 -86.37
C LEU A 489 -37.33 -38.79 -84.95
N GLU A 490 -37.41 -39.92 -84.23
CA GLU A 490 -37.84 -39.93 -82.82
C GLU A 490 -36.82 -39.20 -81.93
N ARG A 491 -35.51 -39.48 -82.09
CA ARG A 491 -34.45 -38.76 -81.37
C ARG A 491 -34.46 -37.26 -81.63
N ARG A 492 -34.75 -36.83 -82.86
CA ARG A 492 -34.91 -35.42 -83.19
C ARG A 492 -36.04 -34.78 -82.39
N LYS A 493 -37.14 -35.50 -82.20
CA LYS A 493 -38.28 -35.03 -81.40
C LYS A 493 -37.90 -34.94 -79.91
N GLU A 494 -37.24 -35.97 -79.36
CA GLU A 494 -36.77 -36.00 -77.98
C GLU A 494 -35.75 -34.90 -77.67
N LEU A 495 -34.76 -34.70 -78.55
CA LEU A 495 -33.73 -33.66 -78.41
C LEU A 495 -34.34 -32.25 -78.52
N LYS A 496 -35.34 -32.06 -79.39
CA LYS A 496 -36.07 -30.79 -79.48
C LYS A 496 -36.87 -30.51 -78.20
N GLU A 497 -37.53 -31.51 -77.63
CA GLU A 497 -38.25 -31.38 -76.35
C GLU A 497 -37.30 -31.09 -75.18
N LYS A 498 -36.10 -31.69 -75.16
CA LYS A 498 -35.05 -31.39 -74.18
C LYS A 498 -34.55 -29.95 -74.31
N LEU A 499 -34.22 -29.52 -75.53
CA LEU A 499 -33.77 -28.15 -75.82
C LEU A 499 -34.81 -27.09 -75.44
N GLU A 500 -36.11 -27.37 -75.61
CA GLU A 500 -37.18 -26.48 -75.12
C GLU A 500 -37.27 -26.42 -73.59
N LYS A 501 -37.01 -27.53 -72.88
CA LYS A 501 -36.94 -27.56 -71.41
C LYS A 501 -35.73 -26.77 -70.90
N ASP A 502 -34.57 -26.95 -71.49
CA ASP A 502 -33.34 -26.27 -71.07
C ASP A 502 -33.39 -24.77 -71.37
N LYS A 503 -34.03 -24.34 -72.48
CA LYS A 503 -34.34 -22.92 -72.73
C LYS A 503 -35.28 -22.31 -71.68
N LYS A 504 -36.28 -23.07 -71.22
CA LYS A 504 -37.19 -22.61 -70.15
C LYS A 504 -36.45 -22.48 -68.81
N LEU A 505 -35.54 -23.40 -68.49
CA LEU A 505 -34.70 -23.36 -67.29
C LEU A 505 -33.67 -22.23 -67.34
N LEU A 506 -33.09 -21.95 -68.52
CA LEU A 506 -32.23 -20.80 -68.75
C LEU A 506 -32.98 -19.48 -68.50
N GLY A 507 -34.21 -19.36 -69.04
CA GLY A 507 -35.05 -18.17 -68.86
C GLY A 507 -35.56 -17.95 -67.44
N SER A 508 -35.66 -19.00 -66.61
CA SER A 508 -36.08 -18.89 -65.21
C SER A 508 -34.94 -18.68 -64.21
N SER A 509 -33.68 -18.81 -64.64
CA SER A 509 -32.49 -18.71 -63.77
C SER A 509 -31.97 -17.27 -63.55
N GLY A 510 -32.79 -16.25 -63.84
CA GLY A 510 -32.38 -14.86 -64.11
C GLY A 510 -31.57 -14.06 -63.07
N LEU A 511 -31.28 -14.58 -61.87
CA LEU A 511 -30.40 -13.94 -60.88
C LEU A 511 -29.18 -14.79 -60.49
N ASP A 512 -29.09 -16.03 -60.97
CA ASP A 512 -28.00 -16.96 -60.68
C ASP A 512 -27.14 -17.11 -61.94
N PHE A 513 -26.09 -16.28 -62.03
CA PHE A 513 -25.24 -16.17 -63.22
C PHE A 513 -24.53 -17.48 -63.55
N ASP A 514 -24.09 -18.23 -62.54
CA ASP A 514 -23.41 -19.51 -62.73
C ASP A 514 -24.38 -20.56 -63.30
N ARG A 515 -25.60 -20.60 -62.77
CA ARG A 515 -26.67 -21.44 -63.28
C ARG A 515 -27.07 -21.07 -64.71
N ALA A 516 -27.18 -19.76 -65.01
CA ALA A 516 -27.49 -19.29 -66.35
C ALA A 516 -26.38 -19.63 -67.37
N MET A 517 -25.12 -19.52 -66.97
CA MET A 517 -23.98 -19.89 -67.83
C MET A 517 -23.97 -21.39 -68.15
N GLN A 518 -24.25 -22.25 -67.17
CA GLN A 518 -24.34 -23.70 -67.35
C GLN A 518 -25.47 -24.11 -68.30
N TYR A 519 -26.68 -23.58 -68.13
CA TYR A 519 -27.79 -23.87 -69.05
C TYR A 519 -27.58 -23.26 -70.44
N SER A 520 -26.84 -22.15 -70.56
CA SER A 520 -26.49 -21.59 -71.87
C SER A 520 -25.59 -22.55 -72.67
N SER A 521 -24.59 -23.16 -72.02
CA SER A 521 -23.72 -24.17 -72.64
C SER A 521 -24.52 -25.37 -73.12
N LEU A 522 -25.43 -25.89 -72.28
CA LEU A 522 -26.31 -27.02 -72.64
C LEU A 522 -27.19 -26.71 -73.85
N VAL A 523 -27.76 -25.50 -73.91
CA VAL A 523 -28.61 -25.09 -75.04
C VAL A 523 -27.81 -24.97 -76.33
N GLU A 524 -26.54 -24.55 -76.29
CA GLU A 524 -25.67 -24.53 -77.47
C GLU A 524 -25.28 -25.94 -77.92
N GLU A 525 -24.90 -26.82 -77.00
CA GLU A 525 -24.57 -28.23 -77.28
C GLU A 525 -25.75 -28.98 -77.90
N ASP A 526 -26.94 -28.90 -77.28
CA ASP A 526 -28.15 -29.54 -77.80
C ASP A 526 -28.59 -28.95 -79.16
N LYS A 527 -28.30 -27.66 -79.42
CA LYS A 527 -28.57 -27.03 -80.72
C LYS A 527 -27.64 -27.56 -81.81
N GLN A 528 -26.35 -27.69 -81.52
CA GLN A 528 -25.37 -28.26 -82.44
C GLN A 528 -25.71 -29.72 -82.76
N ALA A 529 -26.02 -30.53 -81.74
CA ALA A 529 -26.43 -31.92 -81.91
C ALA A 529 -27.71 -32.06 -82.76
N LEU A 530 -28.66 -31.13 -82.63
CA LEU A 530 -29.87 -31.12 -83.46
C LEU A 530 -29.57 -30.78 -84.93
N GLU A 531 -28.65 -29.85 -85.18
CA GLU A 531 -28.20 -29.49 -86.53
C GLU A 531 -27.46 -30.66 -87.21
N GLU A 532 -26.58 -31.36 -86.48
CA GLU A 532 -25.90 -32.57 -86.95
C GLU A 532 -26.88 -33.71 -87.25
N LEU A 533 -27.85 -33.92 -86.36
CA LEU A 533 -28.89 -34.93 -86.55
C LEU A 533 -29.76 -34.61 -87.78
N ASP A 534 -30.12 -33.34 -87.99
CA ASP A 534 -30.88 -32.89 -89.17
C ASP A 534 -30.10 -33.12 -90.48
N GLN A 535 -28.79 -32.84 -90.48
CA GLN A 535 -27.92 -33.17 -91.62
C GLN A 535 -27.86 -34.68 -91.88
N SER A 536 -27.72 -35.48 -90.81
CA SER A 536 -27.67 -36.95 -90.90
C SER A 536 -28.97 -37.55 -91.45
N ILE A 537 -30.13 -37.00 -91.05
CA ILE A 537 -31.46 -37.40 -91.53
C ILE A 537 -31.60 -37.05 -93.01
N LEU A 538 -31.13 -35.86 -93.41
CA LEU A 538 -31.20 -35.40 -94.80
C LEU A 538 -30.30 -36.25 -95.71
N MET A 539 -29.11 -36.63 -95.25
CA MET A 539 -28.21 -37.56 -95.93
C MET A 539 -28.84 -38.96 -96.07
N LEU A 540 -29.42 -39.49 -95.00
CA LEU A 540 -30.05 -40.83 -95.02
C LEU A 540 -31.30 -40.84 -95.93
N LYS A 541 -32.12 -39.78 -95.92
CA LYS A 541 -33.26 -39.63 -96.86
C LYS A 541 -32.81 -39.59 -98.32
N LYS A 542 -31.71 -38.88 -98.62
CA LYS A 542 -31.12 -38.86 -99.97
C LYS A 542 -30.61 -40.24 -100.38
N GLN A 543 -29.94 -40.96 -99.49
CA GLN A 543 -29.47 -42.33 -99.76
C GLN A 543 -30.64 -43.31 -99.98
N ILE A 544 -31.71 -43.21 -99.20
CA ILE A 544 -32.94 -44.02 -99.41
C ILE A 544 -33.56 -43.69 -100.79
N GLN A 545 -33.59 -42.41 -101.18
CA GLN A 545 -34.07 -41.99 -102.51
C GLN A 545 -33.20 -42.46 -103.68
N GLN A 546 -31.91 -42.68 -103.47
CA GLN A 546 -30.99 -43.20 -104.50
C GLN A 546 -31.02 -44.74 -104.64
N MET A 547 -31.55 -45.43 -103.63
CA MET A 547 -31.72 -46.89 -103.60
C MET A 547 -33.14 -47.34 -104.03
N LEU A 548 -34.04 -46.38 -104.24
CA LEU A 548 -35.35 -46.52 -104.90
C LEU A 548 -35.17 -46.33 -106.41
#